data_AF-A0A6B2CQ40-F1
#
_entry.id   AF-A0A6B2CQ40-F1
#
_cell.length_a   1.000
_cell.length_b   1.000
_cell.length_c   1.000
_cell.angle_alpha   90.00
_cell.angle_beta   90.00
_cell.angle_gamma   90.00
#
_symmetry.space_group_name_H-M   'P 1'
#
loop_
_entity.id
_entity.type
_entity.pdbx_description
1 polymer ?
#
loop_
_entity_poly.entity_id
_entity_poly.type
_entity_poly.pdbx_seq_one_letter_code
_entity_poly.pdbx_strand_id
1 'polypeptide(L)'
;MAEGAGLTFEVKVHRGRRITIPRAVADLLGIEEGSRLRLRVEGDRVVLEPVRDALWFAIHGPKVAYIGFEELEGESESEQGKR
;
A
#
# COMPACT_ATOMS: atom_id res chain seq x y z
N MET A 1 2.09 27.12 -1.29
CA MET A 1 1.93 25.66 -1.44
C MET A 1 0.92 25.27 -0.39
N ALA A 2 -0.26 24.81 -0.80
CA ALA A 2 -1.39 24.66 0.12
C ALA A 2 -1.09 23.54 1.13
N GLU A 3 -0.94 23.89 2.40
CA GLU A 3 -0.95 22.96 3.52
C GLU A 3 -2.29 22.22 3.49
N GLY A 4 -2.27 20.95 3.08
CA GLY A 4 -3.44 20.09 3.20
C GLY A 4 -3.75 19.94 4.68
N ALA A 5 -4.94 20.38 5.10
CA ALA A 5 -5.44 20.16 6.45
C ALA A 5 -5.50 18.64 6.71
N GLY A 6 -4.46 18.10 7.33
CA GLY A 6 -4.37 16.68 7.67
C GLY A 6 -5.38 16.33 8.75
N LEU A 7 -6.01 15.17 8.62
CA LEU A 7 -6.84 14.61 9.68
C LEU A 7 -5.98 14.42 10.94
N THR A 8 -6.39 15.03 12.05
CA THR A 8 -5.70 14.91 13.34
C THR A 8 -6.62 14.20 14.32
N PHE A 9 -6.10 13.17 14.99
CA PHE A 9 -6.83 12.41 16.00
C PHE A 9 -5.95 12.27 17.24
N GLU A 10 -6.55 12.48 18.41
CA GLU A 10 -5.95 12.03 19.67
C GLU A 10 -6.29 10.55 19.86
N VAL A 11 -5.26 9.71 20.09
CA VAL A 11 -5.43 8.27 20.29
C VAL A 11 -4.84 7.84 21.63
N LYS A 12 -5.51 6.89 22.30
CA LYS A 12 -5.04 6.33 23.56
C LYS A 12 -4.16 5.12 23.31
N VAL A 13 -3.06 5.03 24.04
CA VAL A 13 -2.22 3.83 24.08
C VAL A 13 -2.85 2.81 25.04
N HIS A 14 -3.15 1.63 24.52
CA HIS A 14 -3.69 0.51 25.28
C HIS A 14 -2.58 -0.43 25.78
N ARG A 15 -2.95 -1.40 26.62
CA ARG A 15 -2.03 -2.41 27.17
C ARG A 15 -1.24 -3.09 26.05
N GLY A 16 0.08 -3.21 26.23
CA GLY A 16 0.97 -3.78 25.21
C GLY A 16 1.35 -2.80 24.11
N ARG A 17 1.22 -1.48 24.34
CA ARG A 17 1.66 -0.41 23.41
C ARG A 17 0.90 -0.42 22.08
N ARG A 18 -0.38 -0.79 22.12
CA ARG A 18 -1.26 -0.81 20.94
C ARG A 18 -2.02 0.50 20.83
N ILE A 19 -2.13 1.01 19.61
CA ILE A 19 -3.03 2.09 19.26
C ILE A 19 -4.08 1.56 18.28
N THR A 20 -5.28 2.11 18.35
CA THR A 20 -6.32 1.84 17.36
C THR A 20 -6.21 2.90 16.27
N ILE A 21 -5.98 2.47 15.03
CA ILE A 21 -6.00 3.37 13.87
C ILE A 21 -7.47 3.76 13.62
N PRO A 22 -7.82 5.07 13.64
CA PRO A 22 -9.18 5.50 13.35
C PRO A 22 -9.61 5.05 11.95
N ARG A 23 -10.87 4.66 11.80
CA ARG A 23 -11.42 4.17 10.52
C ARG A 23 -11.14 5.11 9.36
N ALA A 24 -11.32 6.42 9.55
CA ALA A 24 -11.04 7.42 8.52
C ALA A 24 -9.57 7.41 8.03
N VAL A 25 -8.61 7.12 8.92
CA VAL A 25 -7.19 6.99 8.55
C VAL A 25 -6.95 5.67 7.81
N ALA A 26 -7.55 4.58 8.29
CA ALA A 26 -7.42 3.27 7.65
C ALA A 26 -7.99 3.28 6.23
N ASP A 27 -9.18 3.84 6.02
CA ASP A 27 -9.82 3.95 4.72
C ASP A 27 -8.99 4.83 3.77
N LEU A 28 -8.51 5.99 4.24
CA LEU A 28 -7.70 6.91 3.44
C LEU A 28 -6.36 6.30 3.00
N LEU A 29 -5.71 5.55 3.90
CA LEU A 29 -4.42 4.92 3.65
C LEU A 29 -4.55 3.48 3.17
N GLY A 30 -5.77 2.99 2.88
CA GLY A 30 -6.03 1.60 2.47
C GLY A 30 -5.36 0.58 3.37
N ILE A 31 -5.52 0.73 4.69
CA ILE A 31 -4.99 -0.19 5.71
C ILE A 31 -6.11 -1.15 6.10
N GLU A 32 -5.90 -2.42 5.78
CA GLU A 32 -6.83 -3.52 6.08
C GLU A 32 -6.18 -4.55 7.01
N GLU A 33 -6.96 -5.53 7.47
CA GLU A 33 -6.42 -6.64 8.25
C GLU A 33 -5.30 -7.36 7.50
N GLY A 34 -4.20 -7.67 8.18
CA GLY A 34 -3.01 -8.27 7.56
C GLY A 34 -2.09 -7.28 6.83
N SER A 35 -2.49 -6.01 6.68
CA SER A 35 -1.62 -4.97 6.12
C SER A 35 -0.35 -4.81 6.93
N ARG A 36 0.78 -4.62 6.23
CA ARG A 36 2.07 -4.34 6.85
C ARG A 36 2.32 -2.84 6.82
N LEU A 37 2.74 -2.29 7.96
CA LEU A 37 3.18 -0.90 8.06
C LEU A 37 4.69 -0.87 8.34
N ARG A 38 5.38 0.06 7.69
CA ARG A 38 6.74 0.44 8.04
C ARG A 38 6.68 1.51 9.12
N LEU A 39 7.30 1.24 10.26
CA LEU A 39 7.43 2.18 11.36
C LEU A 39 8.83 2.80 11.33
N ARG A 40 8.90 4.12 11.23
CA ARG A 40 10.14 4.91 11.32
C ARG A 40 10.03 5.92 12.45
N VAL A 41 11.15 6.18 13.12
CA VAL A 41 11.25 7.26 14.11
C VAL A 41 11.99 8.42 13.46
N GLU A 42 11.37 9.58 13.46
CA GLU A 42 11.95 10.82 12.95
C GLU A 42 11.99 11.84 14.09
N GLY A 43 13.15 12.01 14.73
CA GLY A 43 13.26 12.90 15.89
C GLY A 43 12.36 12.45 17.04
N ASP A 44 11.34 13.25 17.34
CA ASP A 44 10.36 13.04 18.41
C ASP A 44 9.02 12.46 17.94
N ARG A 45 8.88 12.14 16.64
CA ARG A 45 7.66 11.57 16.06
C ARG A 45 7.87 10.18 15.46
N VAL A 46 6.77 9.43 15.35
CA VAL A 46 6.71 8.16 14.63
C VAL A 46 5.96 8.35 13.32
N VAL A 47 6.54 7.87 12.23
CA VAL A 47 5.91 7.82 10.90
C VAL A 47 5.55 6.36 10.59
N LEU A 48 4.29 6.12 10.23
CA LEU A 48 3.76 4.83 9.81
C LEU A 48 3.35 4.89 8.35
N GLU A 49 4.00 4.09 7.50
CA GLU A 49 3.74 4.04 6.06
C GLU A 49 3.24 2.65 5.66
N PRO A 50 2.13 2.50 4.92
CA PRO A 50 1.73 1.22 4.35
C PRO A 50 2.83 0.65 3.44
N VAL A 51 3.18 -0.62 3.65
CA VAL A 51 4.04 -1.35 2.71
C VAL A 51 3.16 -1.91 1.61
N ARG A 52 3.26 -1.33 0.41
CA ARG A 52 2.55 -1.78 -0.78
C ARG A 52 3.41 -2.78 -1.56
N ASP A 53 2.85 -3.91 -1.94
CA ASP A 53 3.51 -4.90 -2.79
C ASP A 53 3.00 -4.82 -4.25
N ALA A 54 3.58 -5.64 -5.13
CA ALA A 54 3.21 -5.69 -6.54
C ALA A 54 1.73 -6.06 -6.74
N LEU A 55 1.17 -6.91 -5.86
CA LEU A 55 -0.24 -7.30 -5.91
C LEU A 55 -1.15 -6.11 -5.58
N TRP A 56 -0.82 -5.35 -4.55
CA TRP A 56 -1.54 -4.13 -4.19
C TRP A 56 -1.53 -3.13 -5.35
N PHE A 57 -0.39 -2.94 -6.02
CA PHE A 57 -0.31 -2.07 -7.20
C PHE A 57 -1.05 -2.63 -8.42
N ALA A 58 -1.12 -3.95 -8.58
CA ALA A 58 -1.90 -4.55 -9.66
C ALA A 58 -3.41 -4.31 -9.49
N ILE A 59 -3.90 -4.26 -8.24
CA ILE A 59 -5.33 -4.07 -7.92
C ILE A 59 -5.71 -2.58 -7.84
N HIS A 60 -4.89 -1.78 -7.15
CA HIS A 60 -5.22 -0.39 -6.78
C HIS A 60 -4.35 0.66 -7.47
N GLY A 61 -3.22 0.23 -8.05
CA GLY A 61 -2.31 1.14 -8.74
C GLY A 61 -2.91 1.64 -10.05
N PRO A 62 -2.45 2.80 -10.54
CA PRO A 62 -2.83 3.27 -11.86
C PRO A 62 -2.40 2.23 -12.91
N LYS A 63 -3.23 2.02 -13.94
CA LYS A 63 -2.86 1.18 -15.08
C LYS A 63 -1.71 1.86 -15.84
N VAL A 64 -0.49 1.38 -15.65
CA VAL A 64 0.73 1.96 -16.24
C VAL A 64 1.08 1.37 -17.61
N ALA A 65 0.55 0.19 -17.92
CA ALA A 65 0.79 -0.50 -19.18
C ALA A 65 -0.41 -1.37 -19.57
N TYR A 66 -0.49 -1.75 -20.83
CA TYR A 66 -1.46 -2.71 -21.36
C TYR A 66 -0.75 -3.64 -22.34
N ILE A 67 -1.09 -4.92 -22.29
CA ILE A 67 -0.65 -5.92 -23.25
C ILE A 67 -1.89 -6.70 -23.71
N GLY A 68 -1.96 -7.01 -25.00
CA GLY A 68 -3.04 -7.81 -25.57
C GLY A 68 -2.89 -9.30 -25.22
N PHE A 69 -4.00 -10.04 -25.24
CA PHE A 69 -4.00 -11.48 -24.97
C PHE A 69 -3.16 -12.26 -26.01
N GLU A 70 -3.31 -11.94 -27.30
CA GLU A 70 -2.53 -12.56 -28.38
C GLU A 70 -1.02 -12.29 -28.23
N GLU A 71 -0.66 -11.09 -27.78
CA GLU A 71 0.73 -10.68 -27.59
C GLU A 71 1.37 -11.43 -26.41
N LEU A 72 0.61 -11.61 -25.33
CA LEU A 72 1.02 -12.43 -24.17
C LEU A 72 1.20 -13.91 -24.53
N GLU A 73 0.23 -14.51 -25.23
CA GLU A 73 0.28 -15.92 -25.64
C GLU A 73 1.43 -16.18 -26.61
N GLY A 74 1.60 -15.30 -27.61
CA GLY A 74 2.69 -15.43 -28.59
C GLY A 74 4.07 -15.41 -27.95
N GLU A 75 4.29 -14.57 -26.93
CA GLU A 75 5.57 -14.58 -26.19
C GLU A 75 5.75 -15.88 -25.41
N SER A 76 4.69 -16.36 -24.73
CA SER A 76 4.70 -17.59 -23.95
C SER A 76 5.02 -18.84 -24.81
N GLU A 77 4.40 -18.96 -25.99
CA GLU A 77 4.68 -20.02 -26.95
C GLU A 77 6.13 -19.96 -27.46
N SER A 78 6.63 -18.76 -27.74
CA SER A 78 8.00 -18.56 -28.21
C SER A 78 9.05 -18.97 -27.16
N GLU A 79 8.82 -18.68 -25.88
CA GLU A 79 9.72 -19.02 -24.78
C GLU A 79 9.72 -20.53 -24.49
N GLN A 80 8.55 -21.17 -24.59
CA GLN A 80 8.44 -22.62 -24.41
C GLN A 80 9.05 -23.41 -25.58
N GLY A 81 8.98 -22.87 -26.80
CA GLY A 81 9.59 -23.46 -27.99
C GLY A 81 11.13 -23.37 -28.02
N LYS A 82 11.74 -22.53 -27.16
CA LYS A 82 13.20 -22.45 -27.00
C LYS A 82 13.80 -23.58 -26.15
N ARG A 83 12.97 -24.55 -25.74
CA ARG A 83 13.33 -25.64 -24.83
C ARG A 83 13.64 -26.94 -25.55
#